data_AF-A0A2H0JVV7-F1
#
_entry.id   AF-A0A2H0JVV7-F1
#
_cell.length_a   1.000
_cell.length_b   1.000
_cell.length_c   1.000
_cell.angle_alpha   90.00
_cell.angle_beta   90.00
_cell.angle_gamma   90.00
#
_symmetry.space_group_name_H-M   'P 1'
#
loop_
_entity.id
_entity.type
_entity.pdbx_description
1 polymer ?
#
loop_
_entity_poly.entity_id
_entity_poly.type
_entity_poly.pdbx_seq_one_letter_code
_entity_poly.pdbx_strand_id
1 'polypeptide(L)' 'MGLLAIGLFGIRSLVQGKINPMSMILTMVPIALLVILGLIMDSWAEAAVMAFLISLGLTAGALLLSGVRGLFG' A
#
# COMPACT_ATOMS: atom_id res chain seq x y z
N MET A 1 -2.17 20.04 -10.05
CA MET A 1 -0.76 20.32 -9.67
C MET A 1 -0.28 19.56 -8.42
N GLY A 2 -1.15 19.08 -7.51
CA GLY A 2 -0.69 18.38 -6.29
C GLY A 2 -0.07 16.99 -6.48
N LEU A 3 -0.65 16.13 -7.33
CA LEU A 3 -0.17 14.74 -7.50
C LEU A 3 1.25 14.63 -8.08
N LEU A 4 1.57 15.48 -9.07
CA LEU A 4 2.91 15.52 -9.66
C LEU A 4 3.96 15.99 -8.65
N ALA A 5 3.61 16.98 -7.82
CA ALA A 5 4.49 17.45 -6.75
C ALA A 5 4.74 16.34 -5.72
N ILE A 6 3.70 15.61 -5.29
CA ILE A 6 3.82 14.49 -4.34
C ILE A 6 4.74 13.40 -4.91
N GLY A 7 4.57 13.04 -6.18
CA GLY A 7 5.44 12.06 -6.85
C GLY A 7 6.90 12.50 -6.92
N LEU A 8 7.15 13.75 -7.33
CA LEU A 8 8.49 14.34 -7.41
C LEU A 8 9.18 14.43 -6.04
N PHE A 9 8.46 14.84 -4.99
CA PHE A 9 8.99 14.88 -3.63
C PHE A 9 9.27 13.50 -3.05
N GLY A 10 8.46 12.50 -3.38
CA GLY A 10 8.70 11.10 -3.03
C GLY A 10 9.99 10.56 -3.66
N ILE A 11 10.14 10.73 -4.99
CA ILE A 11 11.33 10.30 -5.73
C ILE A 11 12.58 11.02 -5.23
N ARG A 12 12.51 12.35 -5.03
CA ARG A 12 13.63 13.13 -4.49
C ARG A 12 14.03 12.64 -3.10
N SER A 13 13.07 12.29 -2.25
CA SER A 13 13.35 11.81 -0.89
C SER A 13 13.98 10.42 -0.88
N LEU A 14 13.61 9.55 -1.81
CA LEU A 14 14.28 8.26 -2.05
C LEU A 14 15.74 8.45 -2.47
N VAL A 15 16.00 9.31 -3.46
CA VAL A 15 17.36 9.58 -3.96
C VAL A 15 18.25 10.20 -2.87
N GLN A 16 17.66 10.99 -1.98
CA GLN A 16 18.35 11.58 -0.83
C GLN A 16 18.54 10.61 0.34
N GLY A 17 18.10 9.35 0.23
CA GLY A 17 18.22 8.34 1.29
C GLY A 17 17.40 8.65 2.55
N LYS A 18 16.47 9.61 2.49
CA LYS A 18 15.66 10.04 3.64
C LYS A 18 14.55 9.05 3.99
N ILE A 19 14.27 8.11 3.08
CA ILE A 19 13.20 7.13 3.19
C ILE A 19 13.81 5.75 3.01
N ASN A 20 13.49 4.82 3.92
CA ASN A 20 13.84 3.41 3.76
C ASN A 20 13.07 2.85 2.54
N PRO A 21 13.75 2.33 1.50
CA PRO A 21 13.10 1.84 0.28
C PRO A 21 12.04 0.77 0.56
N MET A 22 12.28 -0.08 1.55
CA MET A 22 11.35 -1.15 1.90
C MET A 22 10.06 -0.61 2.54
N SER A 23 10.19 0.41 3.39
CA SER A 23 9.04 1.11 3.96
C SER A 23 8.22 1.81 2.87
N MET A 24 8.88 2.39 1.86
CA MET A 24 8.20 3.00 0.72
C MET A 24 7.44 1.97 -0.13
N ILE A 25 8.06 0.84 -0.44
CA ILE A 25 7.39 -0.23 -1.20
C ILE A 25 6.13 -0.70 -0.47
N LEU A 26 6.24 -0.94 0.85
CA LEU A 26 5.10 -1.37 1.68
C LEU A 26 3.97 -0.33 1.71
N THR A 27 4.29 0.96 1.79
CA THR A 27 3.29 2.04 1.76
C THR A 27 2.67 2.24 0.38
N MET A 28 3.34 1.83 -0.70
CA MET A 28 2.78 1.87 -2.05
C MET A 28 1.80 0.73 -2.35
N VAL A 29 1.76 -0.35 -1.55
CA VAL A 29 0.91 -1.52 -1.82
C VAL A 29 -0.58 -1.16 -1.98
N PRO A 30 -1.22 -0.38 -1.07
CA PRO A 30 -2.64 -0.03 -1.23
C PRO A 30 -2.90 0.83 -2.47
N ILE A 31 -1.95 1.72 -2.80
CA ILE A 31 -2.03 2.60 -3.98
C ILE A 31 -1.94 1.75 -5.25
N ALA A 32 -0.99 0.81 -5.30
CA ALA A 32 -0.83 -0.11 -6.41
C ALA A 32 -2.06 -0.99 -6.60
N LEU A 33 -2.64 -1.53 -5.51
CA LEU A 33 -3.88 -2.29 -5.56
C LEU A 33 -5.04 -1.47 -6.12
N LEU A 34 -5.21 -0.23 -5.67
CA LEU A 34 -6.24 0.66 -6.19
C LEU A 34 -6.08 0.94 -7.68
N VAL A 35 -4.84 1.22 -8.12
CA VAL A 35 -4.55 1.50 -9.53
C VAL A 35 -4.83 0.26 -10.39
N ILE A 36 -4.33 -0.91 -9.98
CA ILE A 36 -4.53 -2.16 -10.71
C ILE A 36 -6.01 -2.52 -10.79
N LEU A 37 -6.74 -2.46 -9.67
CA LEU A 37 -8.17 -2.76 -9.64
C LEU A 37 -8.98 -1.71 -10.43
N GLY A 38 -8.62 -0.44 -10.34
CA GLY A 38 -9.29 0.62 -11.10
C GLY A 38 -9.08 0.53 -12.61
N LEU A 39 -8.02 -0.14 -13.06
CA LEU A 39 -7.78 -0.44 -14.48
C LEU A 39 -8.52 -1.70 -14.96
N ILE A 40 -8.91 -2.60 -14.05
CA ILE A 40 -9.56 -3.88 -14.37
C ILE A 40 -11.09 -3.79 -14.19
N MET A 41 -11.54 -3.06 -13.18
CA MET A 41 -12.95 -2.96 -12.80
C MET A 41 -13.64 -1.80 -13.53
N ASP A 42 -14.94 -1.95 -13.78
CA ASP A 42 -15.75 -0.98 -14.51
C ASP A 42 -16.03 0.29 -13.68
N SER A 43 -15.93 0.19 -12.34
CA SER A 43 -16.18 1.27 -11.40
C SER A 43 -15.00 1.53 -10.47
N TRP A 44 -14.52 2.78 -10.46
CA TRP A 44 -13.50 3.24 -9.52
C TRP A 44 -13.95 3.17 -8.06
N ALA A 45 -15.25 3.30 -7.79
CA ALA A 45 -15.79 3.16 -6.44
C ALA A 45 -15.68 1.71 -5.95
N GLU A 46 -16.01 0.75 -6.81
CA GLU A 46 -15.87 -0.68 -6.51
C GLU A 46 -14.41 -1.08 -6.32
N ALA A 47 -13.53 -0.59 -7.20
CA ALA A 47 -12.08 -0.80 -7.08
C ALA A 47 -11.53 -0.27 -5.75
N ALA A 48 -12.00 0.90 -5.30
CA ALA A 48 -11.59 1.47 -4.02
C ALA A 48 -12.05 0.63 -2.83
N VAL A 49 -13.30 0.16 -2.84
CA VAL A 49 -13.83 -0.73 -1.81
C VAL A 49 -13.04 -2.05 -1.78
N MET A 50 -12.78 -2.65 -2.94
CA MET A 50 -12.02 -3.90 -3.04
C MET A 50 -10.56 -3.73 -2.61
N ALA A 51 -9.88 -2.67 -3.04
CA ALA A 51 -8.51 -2.37 -2.60
C ALA A 51 -8.43 -2.20 -1.08
N PHE A 52 -9.41 -1.54 -0.47
CA PHE A 52 -9.53 -1.39 0.98
C PHE A 52 -9.73 -2.75 1.66
N LEU A 53 -10.69 -3.56 1.21
CA LEU A 53 -10.99 -4.87 1.80
C LEU A 53 -9.80 -5.83 1.71
N ILE A 54 -9.10 -5.86 0.57
CA ILE A 54 -7.90 -6.67 0.40
C ILE A 54 -6.80 -6.21 1.35
N SER A 55 -6.56 -4.90 1.44
CA SER A 55 -5.53 -4.34 2.33
C SER A 55 -5.86 -4.61 3.81
N LEU A 56 -7.13 -4.53 4.18
CA LEU A 56 -7.63 -4.88 5.51
C LEU A 56 -7.39 -6.36 5.81
N GLY A 57 -7.72 -7.25 4.88
CA GLY A 57 -7.50 -8.69 5.01
C GLY A 57 -6.02 -9.05 5.15
N LEU A 58 -5.14 -8.43 4.35
CA LEU A 58 -3.69 -8.61 4.45
C LEU A 58 -3.17 -8.16 5.82
N THR A 59 -3.63 -6.99 6.30
CA THR A 59 -3.20 -6.45 7.59
C THR A 59 -3.69 -7.32 8.74
N ALA A 60 -4.97 -7.71 8.72
CA ALA A 60 -5.54 -8.62 9.70
C ALA A 60 -4.81 -9.97 9.72
N GLY A 61 -4.53 -10.54 8.55
CA GLY A 61 -3.75 -11.77 8.42
C GLY A 61 -2.34 -11.63 8.97
N ALA A 62 -1.65 -10.51 8.69
CA ALA A 62 -0.33 -10.24 9.22
C ALA A 62 -0.33 -10.12 10.76
N LEU A 63 -1.33 -9.44 11.33
CA LEU A 63 -1.50 -9.32 12.78
C LEU A 63 -1.81 -10.67 13.43
N LEU A 64 -2.68 -11.49 12.83
CA LEU A 64 -2.97 -12.84 13.31
C LEU A 64 -1.73 -13.72 13.30
N LEU A 65 -0.98 -13.73 12.20
CA LEU A 65 0.28 -14.48 12.09
C LEU A 65 1.31 -14.00 13.10
N SER A 66 1.41 -12.69 13.33
CA SER A 66 2.28 -12.11 14.37
C SER A 66 1.86 -12.56 15.76
N GLY A 67 0.54 -12.56 16.06
CA GLY A 67 0.00 -13.03 17.33
C GLY A 67 0.27 -14.52 17.56
N VAL A 68 0.02 -15.36 16.56
CA VAL A 68 0.31 -16.80 16.60
C VAL A 68 1.80 -17.05 16.81
N ARG A 69 2.68 -16.34 16.08
CA ARG A 69 4.13 -16.46 16.28
C ARG A 69 4.56 -16.08 17.70
N GLY A 70 3.96 -15.06 18.30
CA GLY A 70 4.22 -14.67 19.68
C GLY A 70 3.69 -15.65 20.74
N LEU A 71 2.81 -16.60 20.37
CA LEU A 71 2.30 -17.64 21.27
C LEU A 71 3.14 -18.92 21.23
N PHE A 72 3.80 -19.20 20.09
CA PHE A 72 4.56 -20.43 19.86
C PHE A 72 6.08 -20.21 19.74
N GLY A 73 6.56 -18.98 19.98
CA GLY A 73 7.96 -18.57 19.89
C GLY A 73 8.42 -17.87 21.16
#